data_AF-A0A6H5HBE7-F1
#
_entry.id   AF-A0A6H5HBE7-F1
#
_cell.length_a   1.000
_cell.length_b   1.000
_cell.length_c   1.000
_cell.angle_alpha   90.00
_cell.angle_beta   90.00
_cell.angle_gamma   90.00
#
_symmetry.space_group_name_H-M   'P 1'
#
loop_
_entity.id
_entity.type
_entity.pdbx_description
1 polymer ?
#
loop_
_entity_poly.entity_id
_entity_poly.type
_entity_poly.pdbx_seq_one_letter_code
_entity_poly.pdbx_strand_id
1 'polypeptide(L)'
;MKSKKLCWEECKCCADIRLRGGISLTTVCHHIALGNTSAINEMIRRVLKQFGPMLERKAFLHWYTGEGMEAAEFKDCQHNIVDLTQEYESLARDVGGAVEGGDAESTGDDLSQTE
;
A
#
# COMPACT_ATOMS: atom_id res chain seq x y z
N MET A 1 -1.04 -13.03 29.42
CA MET A 1 -0.66 -13.35 28.03
C MET A 1 -1.83 -14.08 27.38
N LYS A 2 -2.69 -13.37 26.64
CA LYS A 2 -3.83 -14.01 25.95
C LYS A 2 -3.33 -14.46 24.58
N SER A 3 -3.33 -15.77 24.34
CA SER A 3 -2.98 -16.37 23.05
C SER A 3 -3.76 -15.70 21.92
N LYS A 4 -3.04 -15.13 20.96
CA LYS A 4 -3.62 -14.62 19.71
C LYS A 4 -4.10 -15.85 18.94
N LYS A 5 -5.38 -16.21 19.09
CA LYS A 5 -6.05 -17.11 18.15
C LYS A 5 -5.97 -16.43 16.79
N LEU A 6 -5.13 -16.96 15.93
CA LEU A 6 -5.11 -16.53 14.55
C LEU A 6 -6.41 -17.04 13.90
N CYS A 7 -6.99 -16.18 13.06
CA CYS A 7 -8.33 -16.26 12.49
C CYS A 7 -8.67 -17.57 11.71
N TRP A 8 -7.69 -18.47 11.52
CA TRP A 8 -7.85 -19.73 10.79
C TRP A 8 -8.58 -20.83 11.56
N GLU A 9 -8.62 -20.80 12.90
CA GLU A 9 -9.29 -21.84 13.70
C GLU A 9 -10.82 -21.85 13.53
N GLU A 10 -11.40 -20.79 12.97
CA GLU A 10 -12.87 -20.65 12.79
C GLU A 10 -13.33 -20.73 11.33
N CYS A 11 -12.46 -21.13 10.40
CA CYS A 11 -12.88 -21.31 9.01
C CYS A 11 -13.83 -22.52 8.91
N LYS A 12 -15.13 -22.24 8.74
CA LYS A 12 -16.21 -23.23 8.56
C LYS A 12 -15.91 -24.30 7.50
N CYS A 13 -15.09 -23.98 6.50
CA CYS A 13 -14.73 -24.89 5.41
C CYS A 13 -13.79 -26.03 5.87
N CYS A 14 -12.86 -25.77 6.79
CA CYS A 14 -11.94 -26.78 7.31
C CYS A 14 -12.58 -27.68 8.38
N ALA A 15 -13.52 -27.15 9.17
CA ALA A 15 -14.26 -27.93 10.16
C ALA A 15 -15.15 -29.00 9.51
N ASP A 16 -15.76 -28.71 8.36
CA ASP A 16 -16.65 -29.64 7.65
C ASP A 16 -15.89 -30.77 6.92
N ILE A 17 -14.66 -30.50 6.44
CA ILE A 17 -13.75 -31.52 5.87
C ILE A 17 -13.30 -32.55 6.92
N ARG A 18 -13.10 -32.13 8.18
CA ARG A 18 -12.64 -33.02 9.26
C ARG A 18 -13.77 -33.90 9.85
N LEU A 19 -15.02 -33.42 9.84
CA LEU A 19 -16.15 -34.08 10.53
C LEU A 19 -16.88 -35.13 9.68
N ARG A 20 -16.86 -35.02 8.35
CA ARG A 20 -17.48 -36.00 7.45
C ARG A 20 -16.37 -36.73 6.70
N GLY A 21 -15.99 -37.92 7.18
CA GLY A 21 -14.95 -38.78 6.60
C GLY A 21 -15.25 -39.31 5.19
N GLY A 22 -15.49 -38.42 4.23
CA GLY A 22 -15.75 -38.74 2.83
C GLY A 22 -15.25 -37.60 1.95
N ILE A 23 -14.14 -37.85 1.26
CA ILE A 23 -13.56 -36.91 0.31
C ILE A 23 -14.41 -37.00 -0.97
N SER A 24 -15.55 -36.32 -1.03
CA SER A 24 -16.14 -35.96 -2.31
C SER A 24 -15.25 -34.88 -2.92
N LEU A 25 -14.46 -35.26 -3.92
CA LEU A 25 -13.42 -34.49 -4.64
C LEU A 25 -13.89 -33.16 -5.29
N THR A 26 -15.09 -32.66 -5.00
CA THR A 26 -15.71 -31.52 -5.70
C THR A 26 -15.60 -30.18 -4.98
N THR A 27 -15.23 -30.13 -3.70
CA THR A 27 -15.18 -28.86 -2.97
C THR A 27 -13.79 -28.22 -3.06
N VAL A 28 -13.61 -27.35 -4.05
CA VAL A 28 -12.42 -26.50 -4.18
C VAL A 28 -12.50 -25.36 -3.16
N CYS A 29 -11.74 -25.45 -2.07
CA CYS A 29 -11.64 -24.38 -1.08
C CYS A 29 -10.84 -23.21 -1.67
N HIS A 30 -11.50 -22.08 -1.95
CA HIS A 30 -10.82 -20.83 -2.25
C HIS A 30 -10.48 -20.12 -0.93
N HIS A 31 -9.23 -19.73 -0.75
CA HIS A 31 -8.79 -18.96 0.40
C HIS A 31 -8.35 -17.56 -0.04
N ILE A 32 -8.87 -16.52 0.61
CA ILE A 32 -8.45 -15.13 0.40
C ILE A 32 -7.89 -14.64 1.73
N ALA A 33 -6.60 -14.31 1.75
CA ALA A 33 -5.93 -13.72 2.90
C ALA A 33 -5.90 -12.19 2.75
N LEU A 34 -6.33 -11.49 3.80
CA LEU A 34 -6.23 -10.03 3.89
C LEU A 34 -5.22 -9.70 4.99
N GLY A 35 -4.17 -8.97 4.63
CA GLY A 35 -3.13 -8.55 5.56
C GLY A 35 -2.83 -7.07 5.40
N ASN A 36 -2.89 -6.32 6.50
CA ASN A 36 -2.36 -4.96 6.55
C ASN A 36 -0.93 -5.02 7.09
N THR A 37 0.05 -4.69 6.26
CA THR A 37 1.49 -4.75 6.59
C THR A 37 2.17 -3.47 6.15
N SER A 38 3.16 -3.01 6.91
CA SER A 38 3.98 -1.84 6.56
C SER A 38 4.82 -2.05 5.30
N ALA A 39 5.00 -3.30 4.84
CA ALA A 39 5.70 -3.62 3.60
C ALA A 39 5.03 -3.06 2.33
N ILE A 40 3.80 -2.53 2.42
CA ILE A 40 3.13 -1.83 1.32
C ILE A 40 3.85 -0.53 0.91
N ASN A 41 4.61 0.07 1.83
CA ASN A 41 5.32 1.33 1.60
C ASN A 41 6.30 1.26 0.41
N GLU A 42 7.03 0.16 0.26
CA GLU A 42 8.00 -0.05 -0.82
C GLU A 42 7.34 -0.08 -2.20
N MET A 43 6.14 -0.67 -2.28
CA MET A 43 5.36 -0.66 -3.53
C MET A 43 4.94 0.76 -3.88
N ILE A 44 4.45 1.54 -2.91
CA ILE A 44 4.02 2.92 -3.13
C ILE A 44 5.19 3.80 -3.58
N ARG A 45 6.38 3.64 -2.98
CA ARG A 45 7.61 4.37 -3.37
C ARG A 45 7.99 4.14 -4.84
N ARG A 46 7.88 2.90 -5.32
CA ARG A 46 8.18 2.57 -6.74
C ARG A 46 7.24 3.28 -7.70
N VAL A 47 5.96 3.38 -7.35
CA VAL A 47 4.96 4.10 -8.14
C VAL A 47 5.27 5.60 -8.14
N LEU A 48 5.54 6.19 -6.96
CA LEU A 48 5.89 7.60 -6.84
C LEU A 48 7.15 7.98 -7.65
N LYS A 49 8.17 7.11 -7.65
CA LYS A 49 9.41 7.29 -8.41
C LYS A 49 9.17 7.37 -9.93
N GLN A 50 8.19 6.63 -10.44
CA GLN A 50 7.80 6.71 -11.85
C GLN A 50 6.89 7.91 -12.11
N PHE A 51 6.03 8.25 -11.15
CA PHE A 51 5.06 9.32 -11.26
C PHE A 51 5.69 10.71 -11.31
N GLY A 52 6.70 11.00 -10.48
CA GLY A 52 7.37 12.32 -10.45
C GLY A 52 7.86 12.79 -11.84
N PRO A 53 8.71 12.00 -12.52
CA PRO A 53 9.20 12.35 -13.86
C PRO A 53 8.11 12.39 -14.95
N MET A 54 6.95 11.75 -14.72
CA MET A 54 5.80 11.83 -15.61
C MET A 54 5.06 13.16 -15.41
N LEU A 55 4.87 13.58 -14.15
CA LEU A 55 4.20 14.83 -13.80
C LEU A 55 5.01 16.06 -14.22
N GLU A 56 6.34 16.04 -14.01
CA GLU A 56 7.25 17.11 -14.47
C GLU A 56 7.18 17.34 -15.98
N ARG A 57 7.10 16.26 -16.76
CA ARG A 57 6.99 16.32 -18.22
C ARG A 57 5.56 16.55 -18.70
N LYS A 58 4.59 16.70 -17.79
CA LYS A 58 3.15 16.81 -18.07
C LYS A 58 2.65 15.67 -18.97
N ALA A 59 3.24 14.48 -18.82
CA ALA A 59 2.88 13.32 -19.63
C ALA A 59 1.48 12.82 -19.26
N PHE A 60 0.65 12.54 -20.27
CA PHE A 60 -0.73 12.04 -20.12
C PHE A 60 -1.71 12.95 -19.34
N LEU A 61 -1.32 14.18 -18.98
CA LEU A 61 -2.17 15.10 -18.20
C LEU A 61 -3.47 15.48 -18.93
N HIS A 62 -3.42 15.61 -20.25
CA HIS A 62 -4.57 16.09 -21.03
C HIS A 62 -5.83 15.22 -20.90
N TRP A 63 -5.67 13.92 -20.64
CA TRP A 63 -6.78 12.99 -20.42
C TRP A 63 -7.52 13.28 -19.11
N TYR A 64 -6.83 13.85 -18.12
CA TYR A 64 -7.41 14.16 -16.83
C TYR A 64 -7.86 15.62 -16.73
N THR A 65 -7.15 16.55 -17.38
CA THR A 65 -7.60 17.94 -17.45
C THR A 65 -8.85 18.10 -18.30
N GLY A 66 -9.09 17.18 -19.26
CA GLY A 66 -10.34 17.14 -20.04
C GLY A 66 -11.57 16.76 -19.21
N GLU A 67 -11.39 16.06 -18.09
CA GLU A 67 -12.45 15.66 -17.15
C GLU A 67 -12.64 16.70 -16.01
N GLY A 68 -11.88 17.79 -16.02
CA GLY A 68 -12.02 18.90 -15.06
C GLY A 68 -11.04 18.88 -13.89
N MET A 69 -10.01 18.02 -13.91
CA MET A 69 -8.97 18.00 -12.88
C MET A 69 -7.85 19.00 -13.20
N GLU A 70 -7.42 19.81 -12.23
CA GLU A 70 -6.34 20.79 -12.41
C GLU A 70 -4.96 20.16 -12.19
N ALA A 71 -3.94 20.66 -12.89
CA ALA A 71 -2.55 20.22 -12.72
C ALA A 71 -2.04 20.35 -11.27
N ALA A 72 -2.55 21.34 -10.52
CA ALA A 72 -2.21 21.56 -9.12
C ALA A 72 -2.71 20.42 -8.22
N GLU A 73 -3.90 19.87 -8.49
CA GLU A 73 -4.50 18.79 -7.69
C GLU A 73 -3.64 17.51 -7.73
N PHE A 74 -2.90 17.28 -8.83
CA PHE A 74 -1.95 16.17 -8.90
C PHE A 74 -0.79 16.30 -7.92
N LYS A 75 -0.31 17.53 -7.68
CA LYS A 75 0.76 17.81 -6.72
C LYS A 75 0.24 17.61 -5.29
N ASP A 76 -0.99 18.04 -5.02
CA ASP A 76 -1.62 17.84 -3.71
C ASP A 76 -1.85 16.35 -3.43
N CYS A 77 -2.32 15.59 -4.43
CA CYS A 77 -2.45 14.14 -4.31
C CYS A 77 -1.09 13.45 -4.09
N GLN A 78 -0.04 13.89 -4.80
CA GLN A 78 1.31 13.38 -4.61
C GLN A 78 1.79 13.60 -3.18
N HIS A 79 1.59 14.81 -2.63
CA HIS A 79 1.93 15.15 -1.25
C HIS A 79 1.22 14.21 -0.26
N ASN A 80 -0.09 14.02 -0.41
CA ASN A 80 -0.86 13.13 0.45
C ASN A 80 -0.31 11.69 0.46
N ILE A 81 0.11 11.16 -0.69
CA ILE A 81 0.67 9.80 -0.78
C ILE A 81 2.07 9.73 -0.16
N VAL A 82 2.86 10.82 -0.28
CA VAL A 82 4.17 10.94 0.37
C VAL A 82 4.01 10.94 1.88
N ASP A 83 3.09 11.74 2.43
CA ASP A 83 2.80 11.79 3.87
C ASP A 83 2.40 10.40 4.40
N LEU A 84 1.47 9.72 3.72
CA LEU A 84 1.07 8.36 4.08
C LEU A 84 2.26 7.40 4.09
N THR A 85 3.15 7.51 3.11
CA THR A 85 4.34 6.67 3.04
C THR A 85 5.27 6.90 4.23
N GLN A 86 5.41 8.14 4.69
CA GLN A 86 6.19 8.50 5.87
C GLN A 86 5.57 7.98 7.16
N GLU A 87 4.24 8.05 7.29
CA GLU A 87 3.53 7.47 8.44
C GLU A 87 3.77 5.96 8.57
N TYR A 88 3.66 5.21 7.47
CA TYR A 88 3.95 3.77 7.47
C TYR A 88 5.41 3.45 7.80
N GLU A 89 6.34 4.33 7.42
CA GLU A 89 7.76 4.18 7.76
C GLU A 89 8.02 4.44 9.25
N SER A 90 7.38 5.46 9.83
CA SER A 90 7.46 5.70 11.28
C SER A 90 6.90 4.53 12.07
N LEU A 91 5.72 4.02 11.68
CA LEU A 91 5.10 2.86 12.32
C LEU A 91 5.98 1.60 12.23
N ALA A 92 6.68 1.41 11.12
CA ALA A 92 7.62 0.30 10.97
C ALA A 92 8.79 0.41 11.97
N ARG A 93 9.33 1.62 12.19
CA ARG A 93 10.41 1.88 13.15
C ARG A 93 9.94 1.78 14.60
N ASP A 94 8.74 2.26 14.91
CA ASP A 94 8.20 2.29 16.27
C ASP A 94 7.74 0.91 16.75
N VAL A 95 7.22 0.06 15.85
CA VAL A 95 6.77 -1.30 16.16
C VAL A 95 7.91 -2.32 16.10
N GLY A 96 8.90 -2.08 15.24
CA GLY A 96 10.12 -2.88 15.11
C GLY A 96 11.32 -2.12 15.64
N GLY A 97 11.55 -2.17 16.95
CA GLY A 97 12.68 -1.48 17.59
C GLY A 97 14.01 -1.73 16.86
N ALA A 98 14.61 -0.62 16.39
CA ALA A 98 15.95 -0.49 15.83
C ALA A 98 16.29 -1.38 14.61
N VAL A 99 16.00 -0.87 13.41
CA VAL A 99 16.88 -1.08 12.24
C VAL A 99 17.27 0.30 11.73
N GLU A 100 18.50 0.71 12.03
CA GLU A 100 19.13 1.82 11.32
C GLU A 100 19.33 1.41 9.85
N GLY A 101 18.87 2.27 8.95
CA GLY A 101 18.98 2.10 7.51
C GLY A 101 18.36 3.31 6.87
N GLY A 102 19.09 4.42 6.93
CA GLY A 102 18.67 5.68 6.34
C GLY A 102 18.54 5.58 4.82
N ASP A 103 17.56 6.30 4.31
CA ASP A 103 17.63 7.09 3.08
C ASP A 103 16.44 8.05 3.13
N ALA A 104 16.61 9.13 3.89
CA ALA A 104 15.78 10.31 3.74
C ALA A 104 16.21 11.01 2.44
N GLU A 105 15.77 10.48 1.29
CA GLU A 105 15.78 11.26 0.06
C GLU A 105 14.63 12.27 0.15
N SER A 106 14.92 13.38 0.81
CA SER A 106 14.21 14.64 0.62
C SER A 106 14.45 15.10 -0.83
N THR A 107 13.68 14.55 -1.77
CA THR A 107 13.32 15.28 -3.00
C THR A 107 12.11 16.15 -2.67
N GLY A 108 12.33 17.09 -1.73
CA GLY A 108 11.61 18.34 -1.70
C GLY A 108 12.19 19.20 -2.81
N ASP A 109 11.78 18.93 -4.04
CA ASP A 109 12.03 19.86 -5.14
C ASP A 109 11.22 21.12 -4.84
N ASP A 110 11.93 22.14 -4.37
CA ASP A 110 11.55 23.54 -4.43
C ASP A 110 11.17 23.86 -5.89
N LEU A 111 9.88 23.75 -6.19
CA LEU A 111 9.28 24.48 -7.29
C LEU A 111 8.66 25.72 -6.68
N SER A 112 9.55 26.63 -6.30
CA SER A 112 9.26 28.05 -6.29
C SER A 112 8.48 28.42 -7.56
N GLN A 113 7.47 29.26 -7.32
CA GLN A 113 6.59 29.86 -8.29
C GLN A 113 7.32 30.17 -9.60
N THR A 114 6.86 29.59 -10.70
CA THR A 114 6.99 30.23 -12.01
C THR A 114 5.61 30.27 -12.65
N GLU A 115 5.32 31.46 -13.15
CA GLU A 115 4.06 32.03 -13.60
C GLU A 115 3.19 31.16 -14.51
#